data_AF-A0A024GLZ5-F1
#
_entry.id   AF-A0A024GLZ5-F1
#
_cell.length_a   1.000
_cell.length_b   1.000
_cell.length_c   1.000
_cell.angle_alpha   90.00
_cell.angle_beta   90.00
_cell.angle_gamma   90.00
#
_symmetry.space_group_name_H-M   'P 1'
#
loop_
_entity.id
_entity.type
_entity.pdbx_description
1 polymer ?
#
loop_
_entity_poly.entity_id
_entity_poly.type
_entity_poly.pdbx_seq_one_letter_code
_entity_poly.pdbx_strand_id
1 'polypeptide(L)'
;MTVSQPQLRTTEEIVALKRAEDKYARRKLVAQEYMKLVRDDLTKCYIEHGVNHLMACRELREEYGSLLKDPHRGCGTPKLDI
;
A
#
# COMPACT_ATOMS: atom_id res chain seq x y z
N MET A 1 -5.65 42.27 4.34
CA MET A 1 -5.38 40.92 4.90
C MET A 1 -6.72 40.22 5.07
N THR A 2 -7.17 39.48 4.06
CA THR A 2 -8.42 38.70 4.14
C THR A 2 -8.08 37.36 4.80
N VAL A 3 -8.46 37.21 6.07
CA VAL A 3 -8.41 35.91 6.74
C VAL A 3 -9.52 35.07 6.13
N SER A 4 -9.17 34.15 5.23
CA SER A 4 -10.08 33.13 4.75
C SER A 4 -10.57 32.33 5.96
N GLN A 5 -11.81 32.51 6.36
CA GLN A 5 -12.40 31.71 7.44
C GLN A 5 -12.28 30.22 7.08
N PRO A 6 -11.94 29.35 8.04
CA PRO A 6 -11.99 27.92 7.79
C PRO A 6 -13.45 27.51 7.61
N GLN A 7 -13.84 27.16 6.39
CA GLN A 7 -15.15 26.57 6.12
C GLN A 7 -15.25 25.26 6.90
N LEU A 8 -16.15 25.19 7.88
CA LEU A 8 -16.45 23.98 8.63
C LEU A 8 -17.15 23.00 7.68
N ARG A 9 -16.64 21.76 7.56
CA ARG A 9 -17.26 20.74 6.68
C ARG A 9 -18.66 20.38 7.17
N THR A 10 -19.57 20.15 6.24
CA THR A 10 -20.92 19.65 6.53
C THR A 10 -20.86 18.23 7.11
N THR A 11 -21.91 17.83 7.82
CA THR A 11 -22.01 16.47 8.37
C THR A 11 -21.93 15.41 7.27
N GLU A 12 -22.51 15.67 6.10
CA GLU A 12 -22.48 14.76 4.95
C GLU A 12 -21.07 14.58 4.40
N GLU A 13 -20.31 15.68 4.27
CA GLU A 13 -18.89 15.63 3.87
C GLU A 13 -18.05 14.86 4.89
N ILE A 14 -18.30 15.04 6.19
CA ILE A 14 -17.61 14.29 7.26
C ILE A 14 -17.88 12.80 7.15
N VAL A 15 -19.14 12.41 6.90
CA VAL A 15 -19.51 11.00 6.72
C VAL A 15 -18.87 10.41 5.47
N ALA A 16 -18.86 11.14 4.35
CA ALA A 16 -18.21 10.70 3.11
C ALA A 16 -16.70 10.50 3.30
N LEU A 17 -16.03 11.43 3.98
CA LEU A 17 -14.61 11.32 4.33
C LEU A 17 -14.32 10.09 5.17
N LYS A 18 -15.10 9.85 6.22
CA LYS A 18 -14.91 8.69 7.10
C LYS A 18 -15.05 7.38 6.34
N ARG A 19 -16.03 7.28 5.44
CA ARG A 19 -16.19 6.11 4.56
C ARG A 19 -14.98 5.92 3.64
N ALA A 20 -14.45 6.99 3.06
CA ALA A 20 -13.26 6.91 2.21
C ALA A 20 -12.01 6.50 3.01
N GLU A 21 -11.84 7.03 4.22
CA GLU A 21 -10.76 6.64 5.16
C GLU A 21 -10.85 5.16 5.50
N ASP A 22 -12.04 4.65 5.85
CA ASP A 22 -12.25 3.25 6.21
C ASP A 22 -11.96 2.30 5.03
N LYS A 23 -12.42 2.65 3.82
CA LYS A 23 -12.10 1.90 2.60
C LYS A 23 -10.59 1.86 2.36
N TYR A 24 -9.92 3.00 2.52
CA TYR A 24 -8.47 3.08 2.36
C TYR A 24 -7.72 2.25 3.42
N ALA A 25 -8.13 2.32 4.69
CA ALA A 25 -7.54 1.55 5.77
C ALA A 25 -7.61 0.03 5.49
N ARG A 26 -8.75 -0.47 5.02
CA ARG A 26 -8.91 -1.89 4.65
C ARG A 26 -7.97 -2.29 3.50
N ARG A 27 -7.88 -1.49 2.45
CA ARG A 27 -6.95 -1.74 1.33
C ARG A 27 -5.50 -1.74 1.78
N LYS A 28 -5.13 -0.84 2.69
CA LYS A 28 -3.78 -0.76 3.25
C LYS A 28 -3.41 -2.03 4.04
N LEU A 29 -4.34 -2.58 4.82
CA LEU A 29 -4.11 -3.85 5.53
C LEU A 29 -3.87 -5.00 4.55
N VAL A 30 -4.69 -5.11 3.50
CA VAL A 30 -4.51 -6.13 2.46
C VAL A 30 -3.17 -5.98 1.76
N ALA A 31 -2.77 -4.77 1.41
CA ALA A 31 -1.47 -4.50 0.79
C ALA A 31 -0.28 -4.85 1.71
N GLN A 32 -0.42 -4.60 3.02
CA GLN A 32 0.59 -5.00 4.00
C GLN A 32 0.73 -6.52 4.11
N GLU A 33 -0.38 -7.26 4.11
CA GLU A 33 -0.34 -8.73 4.10
C GLU A 33 0.24 -9.27 2.80
N TYR A 34 -0.15 -8.70 1.66
CA TYR A 34 0.42 -9.08 0.36
C TYR A 34 1.94 -8.95 0.34
N MET A 35 2.46 -7.83 0.84
CA MET A 35 3.91 -7.61 0.93
C MET A 35 4.61 -8.65 1.81
N LYS A 36 3.97 -9.11 2.90
CA LYS A 36 4.52 -10.18 3.74
C LYS A 36 4.58 -11.50 2.98
N LEU A 37 3.53 -11.85 2.24
CA LEU A 37 3.50 -13.07 1.42
C LEU A 37 4.63 -13.07 0.37
N VAL A 38 4.79 -11.98 -0.38
CA VAL A 38 5.87 -11.85 -1.38
C VAL A 38 7.25 -11.99 -0.72
N ARG A 39 7.45 -11.40 0.46
CA ARG A 39 8.70 -11.54 1.22
C ARG A 39 8.96 -12.99 1.66
N ASP A 40 7.93 -13.68 2.12
CA ASP A 40 8.05 -15.05 2.61
C ASP A 40 8.33 -16.01 1.44
N ASP A 41 7.71 -15.79 0.28
CA ASP A 41 7.98 -16.54 -0.95
C ASP A 41 9.38 -16.26 -1.50
N LEU A 42 9.84 -15.00 -1.46
CA LEU A 42 11.23 -14.66 -1.79
C LEU A 42 12.22 -15.38 -0.85
N THR A 43 11.90 -15.47 0.43
CA THR A 43 12.72 -16.19 1.42
C THR A 43 12.80 -17.68 1.10
N LYS A 44 11.67 -18.31 0.77
CA LYS A 44 11.64 -19.71 0.32
C LYS A 44 12.49 -19.92 -0.93
N CYS A 45 12.34 -19.05 -1.93
CA CYS A 45 13.10 -19.10 -3.17
C CYS A 45 14.62 -19.04 -2.91
N TYR A 46 15.06 -18.19 -1.98
CA TYR A 46 16.48 -18.11 -1.59
C TYR A 46 16.99 -19.41 -0.96
N ILE A 47 16.18 -20.03 -0.09
CA ILE A 47 16.53 -21.30 0.55
C ILE A 47 16.61 -22.42 -0.48
N GLU A 48 15.65 -22.47 -1.41
CA GLU A 48 15.55 -23.53 -2.42
C GLU A 48 16.67 -23.46 -3.46
N HIS A 49 16.97 -22.27 -3.98
CA HIS A 49 17.94 -22.12 -5.07
C HIS A 49 19.37 -21.83 -4.59
N GLY A 50 19.58 -21.58 -3.29
CA GLY A 50 20.89 -21.39 -2.69
C GLY A 50 21.75 -20.38 -3.46
N VAL A 51 22.93 -20.79 -3.90
CA VAL A 51 23.87 -19.91 -4.65
C VAL A 51 23.32 -19.40 -5.98
N ASN A 52 22.30 -20.04 -6.55
CA ASN A 52 21.70 -19.64 -7.83
C ASN A 52 20.51 -18.66 -7.68
N HIS A 53 20.20 -18.24 -6.45
CA HIS A 53 19.04 -17.39 -6.18
C HIS A 53 19.04 -16.05 -6.95
N LEU A 54 20.21 -15.57 -7.39
CA LEU A 54 20.32 -14.33 -8.17
C LEU A 54 19.64 -14.42 -9.55
N MET A 55 19.61 -15.60 -10.17
CA MET A 55 18.94 -15.82 -11.45
C MET A 55 17.51 -16.33 -11.21
N ALA A 56 17.35 -17.33 -10.36
CA ALA A 56 16.07 -18.00 -10.14
C ALA A 56 15.03 -17.11 -9.45
N CYS A 57 15.43 -16.28 -8.48
CA CYS A 57 14.52 -15.46 -7.69
C CYS A 57 14.40 -14.01 -8.19
N ARG A 58 14.85 -13.73 -9.42
CA ARG A 58 14.94 -12.36 -9.94
C ARG A 58 13.59 -11.64 -9.92
N GLU A 59 12.54 -12.29 -10.41
CA GLU A 59 11.20 -11.69 -10.52
C GLU A 59 10.64 -11.33 -9.14
N LEU A 60 10.68 -12.26 -8.18
CA LEU A 60 10.25 -12.03 -6.79
C LEU A 60 11.02 -10.88 -6.13
N ARG A 61 12.32 -10.73 -6.42
CA ARG A 61 13.11 -9.59 -5.91
C ARG A 61 12.70 -8.27 -6.53
N GLU A 62 12.47 -8.25 -7.83
CA GLU A 62 12.03 -7.04 -8.53
C GLU A 62 10.65 -6.61 -8.05
N GLU A 63 9.72 -7.56 -7.89
CA GLU A 63 8.40 -7.33 -7.32
C GLU A 63 8.48 -6.81 -5.89
N TYR A 64 9.15 -7.54 -4.98
CA TYR A 64 9.29 -7.12 -3.60
C TYR A 64 9.98 -5.75 -3.48
N GLY A 65 11.00 -5.50 -4.31
CA GLY A 65 11.69 -4.22 -4.42
C GLY A 65 10.79 -3.09 -4.91
N SER A 66 9.87 -3.36 -5.84
CA SER A 66 8.89 -2.38 -6.31
C SER A 66 7.90 -2.00 -5.20
N LEU A 67 7.41 -2.99 -4.42
CA LEU A 67 6.50 -2.76 -3.30
C LEU A 67 7.17 -1.98 -2.15
N LEU A 68 8.47 -2.19 -1.93
CA LEU A 68 9.26 -1.44 -0.93
C LEU A 68 9.44 0.02 -1.32
N LYS A 69 9.58 0.32 -2.61
CA LYS A 69 9.77 1.68 -3.12
C LYS A 69 8.46 2.47 -3.14
N ASP A 70 7.33 1.81 -3.31
CA ASP A 70 6.02 2.46 -3.27
C ASP A 70 5.66 2.90 -1.82
N PRO A 71 5.47 4.20 -1.55
CA PRO A 71 5.02 4.70 -0.24
C PRO A 71 3.70 4.07 0.22
N HIS A 72 2.86 3.64 -0.72
CA HIS A 72 1.56 3.03 -0.48
C HIS A 72 1.59 1.49 -0.56
N ARG A 73 2.76 0.88 -0.81
CA ARG A 73 2.94 -0.59 -0.88
C ARG A 73 1.92 -1.27 -1.81
N GLY A 74 1.55 -0.62 -2.91
CA GLY A 74 0.56 -1.08 -3.88
C GLY A 74 -0.89 -0.72 -3.58
N CYS A 75 -1.23 -0.12 -2.43
CA CYS A 75 -2.63 0.21 -2.09
C CYS A 75 -3.19 1.46 -2.80
N GLY A 76 -2.32 2.24 -3.47
CA GLY A 76 -2.66 3.51 -4.11
C GLY A 76 -2.93 4.64 -3.10
N THR A 77 -3.34 5.82 -3.59
CA THR A 77 -3.68 6.96 -2.72
C THR A 77 -5.12 6.89 -2.20
N PRO A 78 -5.42 7.52 -1.05
CA PRO A 78 -6.79 7.74 -0.63
C PRO A 78 -7.52 8.57 -1.69
N LYS A 79 -8.56 7.99 -2.31
CA LYS A 79 -9.44 8.71 -3.23
C LYS A 79 -10.69 9.11 -2.48
N LEU A 80 -11.05 10.38 -2.61
CA LEU A 80 -12.30 10.89 -2.12
C LEU A 80 -13.34 10.65 -3.21
N ASP A 81 -14.23 9.69 -2.96
CA ASP A 81 -15.42 9.48 -3.79
C ASP A 81 -16.45 10.56 -3.36
N ILE A 82 -16.28 11.81 -3.83
CA ILE A 82 -17.27 12.89 -3.70
C ILE A 82 -18.01 13.02 -5.04
#